data_AF-A0A920QSC5-F1
#
_entry.id   AF-A0A920QSC5-F1
#
_cell.length_a   1.000
_cell.length_b   1.000
_cell.length_c   1.000
_cell.angle_alpha   90.00
_cell.angle_beta   90.00
_cell.angle_gamma   90.00
#
_symmetry.space_group_name_H-M   'P 1'
#
loop_
_entity.id
_entity.type
_entity.pdbx_description
1 polymer ?
#
loop_
_entity_poly.entity_id
_entity_poly.type
_entity_poly.pdbx_seq_one_letter_code
_entity_poly.pdbx_strand_id
1 'polypeptide(L)'
;MISRPVNWPNQQELYESFVSYWQDLGINVSLTLPEMSVRNSIRDCGIGLVSPEITEERWLITGEPTTCDHADMIETNKNMDSKDFARFLNDVLSCESNRSRICDPKMEDLRTRGMGAVGEERKQILESIGDMIHDEYLIMGLFDITANFGKVEELNWEPRGFDDRIRVSVMSWK
;
A
#
# COMPACT_ATOMS: atom_id res chain seq x y z
N MET A 1 -19.86 -15.62 8.34
CA MET A 1 -18.45 -15.20 8.28
C MET A 1 -18.44 -13.73 8.67
N ILE A 2 -17.98 -13.38 9.87
CA ILE A 2 -18.05 -11.99 10.36
C ILE A 2 -17.00 -11.19 9.57
N SER A 3 -17.44 -10.43 8.58
CA SER A 3 -16.61 -9.44 7.89
C SER A 3 -16.22 -8.41 8.94
N ARG A 4 -14.95 -8.41 9.36
CA ARG A 4 -14.42 -7.32 10.18
C ARG A 4 -14.12 -6.16 9.24
N PRO A 5 -14.66 -4.96 9.50
CA PRO A 5 -14.33 -3.76 8.71
C PRO A 5 -12.87 -3.32 8.92
N VAL A 6 -12.22 -3.80 9.99
CA VAL A 6 -10.81 -3.54 10.33
C VAL A 6 -10.00 -4.85 10.40
N ASN A 7 -8.73 -4.77 10.01
CA ASN A 7 -7.79 -5.87 9.89
C ASN A 7 -6.95 -6.11 11.17
N TRP A 8 -6.74 -5.10 12.01
CA TRP A 8 -5.93 -5.20 13.23
C TRP A 8 -6.52 -4.37 14.40
N PRO A 9 -6.19 -4.71 15.66
CA PRO A 9 -6.73 -4.01 16.84
C PRO A 9 -6.36 -2.52 16.84
N ASN A 10 -7.27 -1.64 17.23
CA ASN A 10 -7.08 -0.18 17.28
C ASN A 10 -6.99 0.53 15.91
N GLN A 11 -7.29 -0.16 14.81
CA GLN A 11 -7.24 0.45 13.47
C GLN A 11 -8.29 1.53 13.27
N GLN A 12 -9.48 1.35 13.84
CA GLN A 12 -10.55 2.35 13.73
C GLN A 12 -10.16 3.63 14.48
N GLU A 13 -9.64 3.48 15.69
CA GLU A 13 -9.19 4.55 16.57
C GLU A 13 -8.05 5.34 15.92
N LEU A 14 -7.15 4.66 15.20
CA LEU A 14 -6.14 5.33 14.38
C LEU A 14 -6.80 6.22 13.32
N TYR A 15 -7.73 5.67 12.52
CA TYR A 15 -8.36 6.44 11.45
C TYR A 15 -9.20 7.60 11.99
N GLU A 16 -9.87 7.43 13.12
CA GLU A 16 -10.57 8.50 13.83
C GLU A 16 -9.59 9.60 14.28
N SER A 17 -8.39 9.24 14.71
CA SER A 17 -7.36 10.23 15.06
C SER A 17 -6.90 11.07 13.86
N PHE A 18 -6.76 10.47 12.67
CA PHE A 18 -6.44 11.22 11.45
C PHE A 18 -7.56 12.16 11.03
N VAL A 19 -8.80 11.70 11.11
CA VAL A 19 -9.98 12.50 10.80
C VAL A 19 -10.05 13.70 11.74
N SER A 20 -9.86 13.50 13.05
CA SER A 20 -9.80 14.60 14.02
C SER A 20 -8.71 15.60 13.67
N TYR A 21 -7.50 15.12 13.40
CA TYR A 21 -6.36 15.98 13.05
C TYR A 21 -6.61 16.80 11.77
N TRP A 22 -7.16 16.18 10.73
CA TRP A 22 -7.49 16.87 9.48
C TRP A 22 -8.66 17.86 9.65
N GLN A 23 -9.65 17.54 10.47
CA GLN A 23 -10.73 18.46 10.81
C GLN A 23 -10.21 19.69 11.58
N ASP A 24 -9.25 19.51 12.50
CA ASP A 24 -8.58 20.61 13.22
C ASP A 24 -7.81 21.54 12.26
N LEU A 25 -7.28 21.00 11.16
CA LEU A 25 -6.68 21.76 10.07
C LEU A 25 -7.69 22.40 9.11
N GLY A 26 -9.00 22.22 9.35
CA GLY A 26 -10.07 22.78 8.53
C GLY A 26 -10.41 21.97 7.28
N ILE A 27 -9.91 20.73 7.16
CA ILE A 27 -10.23 19.83 6.05
C ILE A 27 -11.56 19.14 6.32
N ASN A 28 -12.50 19.22 5.39
CA ASN A 28 -13.79 18.54 5.49
C ASN A 28 -13.65 17.05 5.16
N VAL A 29 -13.41 16.22 6.18
CA VAL A 29 -13.23 14.76 6.05
C VAL A 29 -14.18 13.99 6.94
N SER A 30 -14.56 12.78 6.51
CA SER A 30 -15.37 11.83 7.28
C SER A 30 -14.85 10.40 7.11
N LEU A 31 -14.89 9.61 8.18
CA LEU A 31 -14.48 8.20 8.13
C LEU A 31 -15.60 7.31 7.62
N THR A 32 -15.29 6.50 6.61
CA THR A 32 -16.15 5.37 6.18
C THR A 32 -15.37 4.07 6.32
N LEU A 33 -15.96 3.07 6.98
CA LEU A 33 -15.41 1.73 7.12
C LEU A 33 -16.26 0.73 6.32
N PRO A 34 -15.98 0.56 5.01
CA PRO A 34 -16.78 -0.32 4.16
C PRO A 34 -16.57 -1.80 4.50
N GLU A 35 -17.56 -2.63 4.16
CA GLU A 35 -17.39 -4.08 4.17
C GLU A 35 -16.27 -4.53 3.23
N MET A 36 -15.68 -5.70 3.51
CA MET A 36 -14.50 -6.17 2.78
C MET A 36 -14.72 -6.33 1.26
N SER A 37 -15.92 -6.71 0.82
CA SER A 37 -16.28 -6.82 -0.60
C SER A 37 -16.21 -5.47 -1.30
N VAL A 38 -16.82 -4.44 -0.69
CA VAL A 38 -16.82 -3.05 -1.17
C VAL A 38 -15.40 -2.47 -1.11
N ARG A 39 -14.65 -2.73 -0.02
CA ARG A 39 -13.24 -2.33 0.07
C ARG A 39 -12.41 -2.93 -1.06
N ASN A 40 -12.59 -4.21 -1.37
CA ASN A 40 -11.83 -4.86 -2.43
C ASN A 40 -12.21 -4.32 -3.81
N SER A 41 -13.50 -4.05 -4.07
CA SER A 41 -13.92 -3.44 -5.34
C SER A 41 -13.35 -2.05 -5.51
N ILE A 42 -13.29 -1.26 -4.43
CA ILE A 42 -12.60 0.02 -4.42
C ILE A 42 -11.12 -0.22 -4.72
N ARG A 43 -10.41 -1.02 -3.92
CA ARG A 43 -8.96 -1.25 -4.13
C ARG A 43 -8.61 -1.66 -5.56
N ASP A 44 -9.36 -2.61 -6.13
CA ASP A 44 -9.02 -3.27 -7.38
C ASP A 44 -9.60 -2.56 -8.64
N CYS A 45 -10.11 -1.33 -8.54
CA CYS A 45 -10.61 -0.55 -9.69
C CYS A 45 -9.58 0.38 -10.37
N GLY A 46 -8.30 0.24 -10.04
CA GLY A 46 -7.20 1.12 -10.48
C GLY A 46 -6.93 1.15 -11.99
N ILE A 47 -5.99 2.02 -12.37
CA ILE A 47 -5.79 2.48 -13.74
C ILE A 47 -5.42 1.37 -14.74
N GLY A 48 -4.77 0.29 -14.28
CA GLY A 48 -4.40 -0.86 -15.12
C GLY A 48 -5.57 -1.62 -15.74
N LEU A 49 -6.81 -1.40 -15.27
CA LEU A 49 -8.02 -1.94 -15.92
C LEU A 49 -8.42 -1.19 -17.19
N VAL A 50 -7.83 -0.02 -17.45
CA VAL A 50 -8.16 0.87 -18.57
C VAL A 50 -6.90 1.01 -19.46
N SER A 51 -6.71 0.16 -20.48
CA SER A 51 -5.52 0.22 -21.36
C SER A 51 -5.85 -0.24 -22.79
N PRO A 52 -5.24 0.31 -23.89
CA PRO A 52 -3.87 0.84 -23.95
C PRO A 52 -3.67 2.15 -24.74
N GLU A 53 -3.16 3.19 -24.07
CA GLU A 53 -2.21 4.20 -24.58
C GLU A 53 -2.01 5.23 -23.45
N ILE A 54 -0.88 5.10 -22.74
CA ILE A 54 -0.44 6.05 -21.72
C ILE A 54 0.25 7.20 -22.48
N THR A 55 -0.49 8.27 -22.78
CA THR A 55 0.08 9.50 -23.35
C THR A 55 0.26 10.55 -22.25
N GLU A 56 1.26 11.43 -22.36
CA GLU A 56 1.41 12.60 -21.47
C GLU A 56 0.14 13.48 -21.46
N GLU A 57 -0.56 13.54 -22.60
CA GLU A 57 -1.88 14.17 -22.71
C GLU A 57 -2.93 13.48 -21.83
N ARG A 58 -2.91 12.15 -21.66
CA ARG A 58 -3.87 11.45 -20.79
C ARG A 58 -3.59 11.68 -19.30
N TRP A 59 -2.32 11.88 -18.91
CA TRP A 59 -1.96 12.37 -17.57
C TRP A 59 -2.55 13.77 -17.28
N LEU A 60 -2.58 14.65 -18.29
CA LEU A 60 -3.15 16.01 -18.21
C LEU A 60 -4.68 16.08 -18.46
N ILE A 61 -5.27 15.11 -19.17
CA ILE A 61 -6.68 15.12 -19.64
C ILE A 61 -7.60 14.23 -18.79
N THR A 62 -7.13 13.34 -17.91
CA THR A 62 -8.02 12.57 -17.01
C THR A 62 -8.58 13.39 -15.83
N GLY A 63 -9.01 14.62 -16.10
CA GLY A 63 -10.06 15.26 -15.31
C GLY A 63 -11.39 14.46 -15.34
N GLU A 64 -11.48 13.40 -16.14
CA GLU A 64 -12.43 12.32 -15.89
C GLU A 64 -11.74 11.18 -15.13
N PRO A 65 -12.13 10.93 -13.87
CA PRO A 65 -11.63 9.80 -13.11
C PRO A 65 -11.79 8.53 -13.94
N THR A 66 -10.82 7.61 -13.85
CA THR A 66 -11.17 6.19 -13.95
C THR A 66 -12.43 5.97 -13.11
N THR A 67 -13.34 5.05 -13.45
CA THR A 67 -14.55 4.78 -12.63
C THR A 67 -14.27 4.48 -11.14
N CYS A 68 -13.00 4.44 -10.77
CA CYS A 68 -12.39 4.40 -9.47
C CYS A 68 -11.94 5.78 -8.96
N ASP A 69 -12.89 6.64 -8.61
CA ASP A 69 -12.62 7.92 -7.93
C ASP A 69 -12.42 7.72 -6.42
N HIS A 70 -11.39 6.96 -6.06
CA HIS A 70 -11.11 6.56 -4.68
C HIS A 70 -9.63 6.74 -4.30
N ALA A 71 -9.10 7.94 -4.59
CA ALA A 71 -7.79 8.37 -4.09
C ALA A 71 -7.82 8.69 -2.58
N ASP A 72 -9.01 8.77 -1.99
CA ASP A 72 -9.30 8.96 -0.56
C ASP A 72 -9.11 7.68 0.29
N MET A 73 -8.76 6.55 -0.34
CA MET A 73 -8.62 5.28 0.36
C MET A 73 -7.29 5.19 1.12
N ILE A 74 -7.37 5.08 2.45
CA ILE A 74 -6.22 4.82 3.32
C ILE A 74 -6.04 3.30 3.49
N GLU A 75 -4.88 2.77 3.11
CA GLU A 75 -4.50 1.38 3.36
C GLU A 75 -3.39 1.26 4.39
N THR A 76 -3.56 0.34 5.33
CA THR A 76 -2.54 0.01 6.36
C THR A 76 -1.90 -1.35 6.10
N ASN A 77 -1.83 -1.81 4.84
CA ASN A 77 -1.63 -3.23 4.53
C ASN A 77 -0.38 -3.56 3.73
N LYS A 78 0.32 -2.57 3.20
CA LYS A 78 1.54 -2.83 2.44
C LYS A 78 2.67 -2.98 3.43
N ASN A 79 2.77 -4.19 3.98
CA ASN A 79 3.90 -4.64 4.76
C ASN A 79 5.19 -4.46 3.94
N MET A 80 5.85 -3.32 4.12
CA MET A 80 7.18 -3.05 3.57
C MET A 80 8.28 -3.80 4.36
N ASP A 81 7.96 -4.33 5.55
CA ASP A 81 8.85 -5.16 6.37
C ASP A 81 9.17 -6.51 5.71
N SER A 82 8.29 -6.99 4.81
CA SER A 82 8.57 -8.12 3.92
C SER A 82 9.77 -7.87 2.99
N LYS A 83 10.27 -6.63 2.95
CA LYS A 83 11.29 -6.12 2.02
C LYS A 83 10.93 -6.37 0.56
N ASP A 84 9.66 -6.66 0.29
CA ASP A 84 9.13 -6.88 -1.06
C ASP A 84 8.73 -5.54 -1.67
N PHE A 85 9.74 -4.67 -1.80
CA PHE A 85 9.58 -3.38 -2.46
C PHE A 85 9.12 -3.59 -3.91
N ALA A 86 9.55 -4.69 -4.55
CA ALA A 86 9.09 -5.07 -5.88
C ALA A 86 7.57 -5.25 -5.95
N ARG A 87 6.95 -5.88 -4.96
CA ARG A 87 5.49 -5.97 -4.89
C ARG A 87 4.84 -4.61 -4.72
N PHE A 88 5.37 -3.73 -3.88
CA PHE A 88 4.86 -2.37 -3.75
C PHE A 88 4.91 -1.62 -5.09
N LEU A 89 6.06 -1.66 -5.76
CA LEU A 89 6.27 -1.08 -7.08
C LEU A 89 5.26 -1.59 -8.11
N ASN A 90 5.00 -2.90 -8.12
CA ASN A 90 4.08 -3.51 -9.09
C ASN A 90 2.61 -3.28 -8.72
N ASP A 91 2.22 -3.41 -7.45
CA ASP A 91 0.82 -3.32 -7.05
C ASP A 91 0.33 -1.87 -7.02
N VAL A 92 1.12 -0.90 -6.57
CA VAL A 92 0.63 0.48 -6.35
C VAL A 92 1.24 1.54 -7.24
N LEU A 93 2.43 1.32 -7.83
CA LEU A 93 3.06 2.32 -8.70
C LEU A 93 3.07 1.97 -10.19
N SER A 94 2.66 0.75 -10.57
CA SER A 94 2.62 0.38 -11.99
C SER A 94 1.35 0.88 -12.66
N CYS A 95 1.51 1.44 -13.86
CA CYS A 95 0.39 1.81 -14.73
C CYS A 95 -0.45 0.61 -15.19
N GLU A 96 0.10 -0.60 -15.13
CA GLU A 96 -0.60 -1.84 -15.54
C GLU A 96 -1.38 -2.49 -14.39
N SER A 97 -1.22 -1.98 -13.17
CA SER A 97 -1.88 -2.55 -11.99
C SER A 97 -3.31 -2.04 -11.84
N ASN A 98 -4.23 -2.99 -11.62
CA ASN A 98 -5.60 -2.69 -11.20
C ASN A 98 -5.69 -2.16 -9.75
N ARG A 99 -4.58 -2.05 -9.03
CA ARG A 99 -4.52 -1.43 -7.70
C ARG A 99 -3.81 -0.09 -7.70
N SER A 100 -3.19 0.29 -8.81
CA SER A 100 -2.55 1.59 -8.92
C SER A 100 -3.59 2.69 -9.15
N ARG A 101 -3.40 3.81 -8.46
CA ARG A 101 -4.16 5.05 -8.65
C ARG A 101 -3.39 6.09 -9.45
N ILE A 102 -2.12 5.83 -9.69
CA ILE A 102 -1.16 6.79 -10.21
C ILE A 102 -0.47 6.15 -11.40
N CYS A 103 -0.41 6.87 -12.51
CA CYS A 103 0.40 6.47 -13.65
C CYS A 103 1.26 7.64 -14.07
N ASP A 104 2.51 7.60 -13.62
CA ASP A 104 3.56 8.51 -14.06
C ASP A 104 4.49 7.73 -15.02
N PRO A 105 4.66 8.18 -16.27
CA PRO A 105 5.53 7.50 -17.23
C PRO A 105 6.99 7.38 -16.79
N LYS A 106 7.53 8.36 -16.05
CA LYS A 106 8.89 8.32 -15.50
C LYS A 106 8.99 7.28 -14.38
N MET A 107 7.98 7.21 -13.51
CA MET A 107 7.89 6.16 -12.49
C MET A 107 7.86 4.77 -13.13
N GLU A 108 7.08 4.60 -14.21
CA GLU A 108 6.97 3.32 -14.92
C GLU A 108 8.30 2.91 -15.60
N ASP A 109 9.04 3.87 -16.19
CA ASP A 109 10.40 3.62 -16.72
C ASP A 109 11.37 3.18 -15.62
N LEU A 110 11.43 3.94 -14.52
CA LEU A 110 12.30 3.63 -13.38
C LEU A 110 11.96 2.27 -12.78
N ARG A 111 10.67 1.96 -12.61
CA ARG A 111 10.19 0.66 -12.14
C ARG A 111 10.68 -0.46 -13.06
N THR A 112 10.45 -0.34 -14.36
CA THR A 112 10.82 -1.36 -15.35
C THR A 112 12.32 -1.62 -15.34
N ARG A 113 13.13 -0.56 -15.32
CA ARG A 113 14.59 -0.65 -15.24
C ARG A 113 15.05 -1.24 -13.90
N GLY A 114 14.48 -0.80 -12.79
CA GLY A 114 14.83 -1.26 -11.45
C GLY A 114 14.49 -2.73 -11.20
N MET A 115 13.48 -3.26 -11.89
CA MET A 115 13.14 -4.69 -11.87
C MET A 115 14.12 -5.56 -12.67
N GLY A 116 14.73 -5.02 -13.74
CA GLY A 116 15.74 -5.71 -14.54
C GLY A 116 17.18 -5.55 -14.01
N ALA A 117 17.45 -4.51 -13.22
CA ALA A 117 18.78 -4.20 -12.70
C ALA A 117 19.19 -5.10 -11.51
N VAL A 118 20.49 -5.11 -11.20
CA VAL A 118 21.07 -5.83 -10.05
C VAL A 118 22.16 -4.99 -9.35
N GLY A 119 22.50 -5.34 -8.11
CA GLY A 119 23.60 -4.72 -7.37
C GLY A 119 23.40 -3.22 -7.12
N GLU A 120 24.46 -2.43 -7.27
CA GLU A 120 24.46 -0.98 -6.99
C GLU A 120 23.56 -0.20 -7.96
N GLU A 121 23.49 -0.61 -9.24
CA GLU A 121 22.59 0.02 -10.21
C GLU A 121 21.13 -0.10 -9.75
N ARG A 122 20.72 -1.30 -9.31
CA ARG A 122 19.37 -1.50 -8.76
C ARG A 122 19.13 -0.60 -7.58
N LYS A 123 20.09 -0.51 -6.65
CA LYS A 123 19.97 0.33 -5.47
C LYS A 123 19.73 1.80 -5.84
N GLN A 124 20.53 2.36 -6.74
CA GLN A 124 20.39 3.76 -7.19
C GLN A 124 19.03 4.03 -7.86
N ILE A 125 18.53 3.09 -8.66
CA ILE A 125 17.21 3.21 -9.28
C ILE A 125 16.11 3.17 -8.22
N LEU A 126 16.19 2.24 -7.26
CA LEU A 126 15.20 2.14 -6.18
C LEU A 126 15.22 3.36 -5.26
N GLU A 127 16.40 3.95 -5.00
CA GLU A 127 16.55 5.22 -4.29
C GLU A 127 15.88 6.36 -5.06
N SER A 128 16.11 6.44 -6.38
CA SER A 128 15.47 7.46 -7.24
C SER A 128 13.93 7.34 -7.25
N ILE A 129 13.40 6.12 -7.17
CA ILE A 129 11.96 5.90 -7.00
C ILE A 129 11.49 6.40 -5.63
N GLY A 130 12.25 6.13 -4.57
CA GLY A 130 11.96 6.63 -3.23
C GLY A 130 11.89 8.16 -3.19
N ASP A 131 12.88 8.83 -3.80
CA ASP A 131 12.92 10.29 -3.92
C ASP A 131 11.68 10.82 -4.66
N MET A 132 11.30 10.20 -5.78
CA MET A 132 10.10 10.59 -6.53
C MET A 132 8.80 10.41 -5.73
N ILE A 133 8.66 9.31 -4.98
CA ILE A 133 7.47 9.09 -4.13
C ILE A 133 7.37 10.19 -3.07
N HIS A 134 8.51 10.57 -2.48
CA HIS A 134 8.60 11.60 -1.45
C HIS A 134 8.31 13.00 -2.01
N ASP A 135 8.99 13.39 -3.09
CA ASP A 135 8.99 14.76 -3.61
C ASP A 135 7.69 15.11 -4.33
N GLU A 136 7.09 14.15 -5.05
CA GLU A 136 5.83 14.34 -5.78
C GLU A 136 4.60 13.97 -4.92
N TYR A 137 4.80 13.62 -3.64
CA TYR A 137 3.75 13.25 -2.67
C TYR A 137 2.78 12.18 -3.19
N LEU A 138 3.27 11.21 -3.97
CA LEU A 138 2.44 10.19 -4.62
C LEU A 138 1.79 9.26 -3.59
N ILE A 139 2.47 9.01 -2.47
CA ILE A 139 2.02 8.10 -1.41
C ILE A 139 2.39 8.70 -0.06
N MET A 140 1.40 8.84 0.82
CA MET A 140 1.64 9.23 2.21
C MET A 140 1.98 7.99 3.04
N GLY A 141 3.26 7.83 3.37
CA GLY A 141 3.70 6.86 4.38
C GLY A 141 3.26 7.33 5.77
N LEU A 142 2.55 6.46 6.52
CA LEU A 142 2.08 6.80 7.87
C LEU A 142 3.13 6.40 8.91
N PHE A 143 3.33 5.09 9.10
CA PHE A 143 4.30 4.52 10.04
C PHE A 143 4.45 3.02 9.82
N ASP A 144 5.55 2.45 10.32
CA ASP A 144 5.77 1.01 10.37
C ASP A 144 4.95 0.38 11.51
N ILE A 145 4.25 -0.71 11.20
CA ILE A 145 3.43 -1.42 12.18
C ILE A 145 4.34 -2.40 12.93
N THR A 146 4.54 -2.18 14.23
CA THR A 146 5.25 -3.15 15.06
C THR A 146 4.30 -4.23 15.58
N ALA A 147 4.54 -5.49 15.21
CA ALA A 147 3.82 -6.62 15.76
C ALA A 147 4.49 -7.12 17.06
N ASN A 148 3.76 -7.05 18.17
CA ASN A 148 4.21 -7.57 19.46
C ASN A 148 3.50 -8.90 19.76
N PHE A 149 4.26 -9.95 20.04
CA PHE A 149 3.73 -11.29 20.29
C PHE A 149 4.03 -11.75 21.72
N GLY A 150 3.02 -12.27 22.42
CA GLY A 150 3.21 -13.03 23.65
C GLY A 150 3.34 -14.52 23.33
N LYS A 151 4.32 -15.22 23.91
CA LYS A 151 4.45 -16.68 23.85
C LYS A 151 4.34 -17.29 25.23
N VAL A 152 3.64 -18.42 25.32
CA VAL A 152 3.69 -19.29 26.50
C VAL A 152 4.98 -20.11 26.49
N GLU A 153 5.51 -20.47 27.66
CA GLU A 153 6.83 -21.11 27.78
C GLU A 153 6.89 -22.49 27.10
N GLU A 154 5.75 -23.19 27.04
CA GLU A 154 5.58 -24.52 26.47
C GLU A 154 5.56 -24.52 24.94
N LEU A 155 5.40 -23.35 24.33
CA LEU A 155 5.41 -23.20 22.88
C LEU A 155 6.85 -23.04 22.37
N ASN A 156 7.30 -24.03 21.61
CA ASN A 156 8.53 -23.93 20.82
C ASN A 156 8.23 -23.20 19.51
N TRP A 157 8.48 -21.89 19.52
CA TRP A 157 8.32 -21.01 18.38
C TRP A 157 9.23 -19.79 18.51
N GLU A 158 9.83 -19.40 17.40
CA GLU A 158 10.56 -18.14 17.26
C GLU A 158 10.01 -17.35 16.07
N PRO A 159 9.83 -16.03 16.20
CA PRO A 159 9.42 -15.19 15.09
C PRO A 159 10.51 -15.19 14.02
N ARG A 160 10.12 -15.31 12.76
CA ARG A 160 11.03 -14.94 11.67
C ARG A 160 11.12 -13.43 11.71
N GLY A 161 12.31 -12.86 11.90
CA GLY A 161 12.52 -11.43 12.16
C GLY A 161 12.06 -10.43 11.08
N PHE A 162 11.26 -10.86 10.10
CA PHE A 162 10.68 -10.06 9.01
C PHE A 162 9.22 -10.44 8.69
N ASP A 163 8.62 -11.43 9.38
CA ASP A 163 7.25 -11.88 9.10
C ASP A 163 6.30 -11.26 10.15
N ASP A 164 5.34 -10.47 9.69
CA ASP A 164 4.26 -9.89 10.49
C ASP A 164 3.15 -10.92 10.79
N ARG A 165 3.25 -12.13 10.23
CA ARG A 165 2.27 -13.20 10.39
C ARG A 165 2.78 -14.33 11.24
N ILE A 166 1.95 -14.72 12.21
CA ILE A 166 2.12 -15.96 12.95
C ILE A 166 1.74 -17.14 12.06
N ARG A 167 2.74 -17.92 11.65
CA ARG A 167 2.52 -19.20 10.97
C ARG A 167 2.46 -20.32 11.98
N VAL A 168 1.26 -20.82 12.25
CA VAL A 168 1.06 -21.95 13.17
C VAL A 168 1.81 -23.20 12.71
N SER A 169 2.07 -23.34 11.40
CA SER A 169 2.80 -24.48 10.83
C SER A 169 4.27 -24.59 11.26
N VAL A 170 4.87 -23.53 11.82
CA VAL A 170 6.24 -23.57 12.35
C VAL A 170 6.29 -23.68 13.88
N MET A 171 5.15 -23.94 14.51
CA MET A 171 5.05 -24.08 15.96
C MET A 171 5.05 -25.55 16.36
N SER A 172 5.71 -25.85 17.48
CA SER A 172 5.56 -27.14 18.15
C SER A 172 5.41 -26.94 19.66
N TRP A 173 4.82 -27.91 20.33
CA TRP A 173 4.82 -27.95 21.79
C TRP A 173 6.09 -28.65 22.28
N LYS A 174 6.57 -28.25 23.46
CA LYS A 174 7.66 -28.93 24.18
C LYS A 174 7.18 -30.25 24.80
#